data_AF-A0AAJ8M4E8-F1
#
_entry.id   AF-A0AAJ8M4E8-F1
#
_cell.length_a   1.000
_cell.length_b   1.000
_cell.length_c   1.000
_cell.angle_alpha   90.00
_cell.angle_beta   90.00
_cell.angle_gamma   90.00
#
_symmetry.space_group_name_H-M   'P 1'
#
loop_
_entity.id
_entity.type
_entity.pdbx_description
1 polymer ?
#
loop_
_entity_poly.entity_id
_entity_poly.type
_entity_poly.pdbx_seq_one_letter_code
_entity_poly.pdbx_strand_id
1 'polypeptide(L)'
;MNNALPQKQVVMRFPRGSVGEETFQLLELPPEILKQVEANDSVFPLTIKGRPSDDATLHTPNATFQLRTIGISNSLLVCIPLFDGTGSFPGGRETLEIRDVCHEVLECLPVAANLERIGTVLSASAWEGISEGVLGKRKRVGEESKHMKRWTKEQLQSVIQASDEELEEGLRERNVVEVDGKMLLLPPAELKELLTIVLCLLTVHAGASSSAPTEALISSLEEHDVSPSLSAAVLGLFGEVQGDLWIADVERIVKQVGMGLLCKIKKNKRKDEFMAEWREEVGEKWTEHVSLRLLQGEHLLDPPPPSALASSSSQILRYYPFSSLPLNPSRRFAQLFQTRPRWTPEEITPFLRGLTREGDMKGRDKLVAKRRMNLFVVY
;
A
#
# COMPACT_ATOMS: atom_id res chain seq x y z
N MET A 1 -3.75 -20.63 -34.19
CA MET A 1 -5.11 -21.05 -34.57
C MET A 1 -5.73 -19.92 -35.37
N ASN A 2 -6.13 -20.14 -36.61
CA ASN A 2 -6.82 -19.12 -37.41
C ASN A 2 -8.23 -18.93 -36.83
N ASN A 3 -8.45 -17.87 -36.04
CA ASN A 3 -9.78 -17.42 -35.58
C ASN A 3 -10.53 -16.72 -36.72
N ALA A 4 -10.59 -17.34 -37.90
CA ALA A 4 -11.38 -16.81 -39.01
C ALA A 4 -12.85 -17.20 -38.77
N LEU A 5 -13.68 -16.23 -38.40
CA LEU A 5 -15.12 -16.43 -38.32
C LEU A 5 -15.70 -16.61 -39.75
N PRO A 6 -16.62 -17.58 -39.96
CA PRO A 6 -17.25 -17.79 -41.26
C PRO A 6 -17.93 -16.53 -41.80
N GLN A 7 -17.67 -16.18 -43.06
CA GLN A 7 -18.14 -14.92 -43.63
C GLN A 7 -19.58 -14.96 -44.16
N LYS A 8 -20.19 -16.13 -44.43
CA LYS A 8 -21.62 -16.27 -44.81
C LYS A 8 -22.21 -17.64 -44.41
N GLN A 9 -23.43 -17.63 -43.87
CA GLN A 9 -24.28 -18.79 -43.51
C GLN A 9 -23.65 -19.81 -42.54
N VAL A 10 -23.82 -19.55 -41.25
CA VAL A 10 -23.33 -20.40 -40.15
C VAL A 10 -24.49 -21.15 -39.52
N VAL A 11 -24.31 -22.43 -39.22
CA VAL A 11 -25.28 -23.17 -38.40
C VAL A 11 -24.81 -23.22 -36.95
N MET A 12 -25.64 -22.76 -36.03
CA MET A 12 -25.39 -22.87 -34.59
C MET A 12 -26.09 -24.09 -34.02
N ARG A 13 -25.43 -24.84 -33.13
CA ARG A 13 -26.00 -26.02 -32.47
C ARG A 13 -25.71 -26.01 -30.98
N PHE A 14 -26.67 -26.48 -30.18
CA PHE A 14 -26.42 -26.85 -28.80
C PHE A 14 -25.67 -28.20 -28.74
N PRO A 15 -24.86 -28.43 -27.70
CA PRO A 15 -24.06 -29.63 -27.56
C PRO A 15 -24.96 -30.85 -27.44
N ARG A 16 -24.57 -31.96 -28.09
CA ARG A 16 -25.38 -33.19 -28.22
C ARG A 16 -25.27 -34.16 -27.04
N GLY A 17 -24.58 -33.78 -25.96
CA GLY A 17 -24.41 -34.57 -24.74
C GLY A 17 -24.12 -33.68 -23.54
N SER A 18 -24.07 -34.26 -22.34
CA SER A 18 -23.61 -33.58 -21.12
C SER A 18 -22.10 -33.33 -21.23
N VAL A 19 -21.74 -32.29 -21.96
CA VAL A 19 -20.40 -31.69 -21.93
C VAL A 19 -20.20 -31.23 -20.49
N GLY A 20 -19.04 -31.54 -19.88
CA GLY A 20 -18.70 -31.08 -18.53
C GLY A 20 -18.98 -29.59 -18.40
N GLU A 21 -19.35 -29.15 -17.18
CA GLU A 21 -19.75 -27.78 -16.84
C GLU A 21 -18.59 -26.77 -17.02
N GLU A 22 -18.08 -26.62 -18.23
CA GLU A 22 -17.20 -25.53 -18.62
C GLU A 22 -18.04 -24.24 -18.64
N THR A 23 -17.99 -23.49 -17.54
CA THR A 23 -18.64 -22.19 -17.43
C THR A 23 -17.71 -21.10 -17.95
N PHE A 24 -18.21 -20.24 -18.83
CA PHE A 24 -17.47 -19.13 -19.40
C PHE A 24 -17.97 -17.81 -18.81
N GLN A 25 -17.04 -16.92 -18.49
CA GLN A 25 -17.36 -15.55 -18.10
C GLN A 25 -16.59 -14.58 -18.99
N LEU A 26 -17.25 -13.47 -19.34
CA LEU A 26 -16.66 -12.40 -20.14
C LEU A 26 -16.02 -11.38 -19.21
N LEU A 27 -14.74 -11.11 -19.42
CA LEU A 27 -13.99 -10.09 -18.68
C LEU A 27 -13.59 -8.97 -19.64
N GLU A 28 -14.02 -7.74 -19.32
CA GLU A 28 -13.56 -6.55 -20.02
C GLU A 28 -12.15 -6.18 -19.54
N LEU A 29 -11.18 -6.27 -20.43
CA LEU A 29 -9.79 -5.91 -20.14
C LEU A 29 -9.55 -4.42 -20.43
N PRO A 30 -9.06 -3.65 -19.44
CA PRO A 30 -8.63 -2.28 -19.66
C PRO A 30 -7.56 -2.19 -20.78
N PRO A 31 -7.51 -1.09 -21.54
CA PRO A 31 -6.54 -0.94 -22.63
C PRO A 31 -5.07 -1.11 -22.19
N GLU A 32 -4.76 -0.81 -20.93
CA GLU A 32 -3.41 -1.01 -20.37
C GLU A 32 -3.05 -2.49 -20.21
N ILE A 33 -4.01 -3.33 -19.78
CA ILE A 33 -3.81 -4.77 -19.67
C ILE A 33 -3.82 -5.40 -21.07
N LEU A 34 -4.77 -5.01 -21.92
CA LEU A 34 -4.88 -5.54 -23.29
C LEU A 34 -3.56 -5.39 -24.06
N LYS A 35 -2.96 -4.20 -24.02
CA LYS A 35 -1.66 -3.93 -24.67
C LYS A 35 -0.55 -4.84 -24.14
N GLN A 36 -0.52 -5.11 -22.84
CA GLN A 36 0.52 -5.95 -22.23
C GLN A 36 0.31 -7.43 -22.53
N VAL A 37 -0.94 -7.88 -22.64
CA VAL A 37 -1.30 -9.25 -23.03
C VAL A 37 -1.00 -9.47 -24.51
N GLU A 38 -1.27 -8.49 -25.38
CA GLU A 38 -1.01 -8.57 -26.82
C GLU A 38 0.47 -8.42 -27.19
N ALA A 39 1.24 -7.62 -26.43
CA ALA A 39 2.65 -7.35 -26.73
C ALA A 39 3.60 -8.44 -26.22
N ASN A 40 3.20 -9.23 -25.22
CA ASN A 40 4.04 -10.29 -24.68
C ASN A 40 3.73 -11.63 -25.36
N ASP A 41 4.72 -12.18 -26.04
CA ASP A 41 4.71 -13.60 -26.47
C ASP A 41 4.84 -14.57 -25.26
N SER A 42 5.03 -14.03 -24.05
CA SER A 42 5.17 -14.78 -22.80
C SER A 42 3.94 -14.61 -21.89
N VAL A 43 3.81 -15.49 -20.90
CA VAL A 43 2.67 -15.50 -19.97
C VAL A 43 2.64 -14.20 -19.16
N PHE A 44 1.64 -13.36 -19.39
CA PHE A 44 1.38 -12.17 -18.59
C PHE A 44 0.67 -12.56 -17.28
N PRO A 45 1.30 -12.39 -16.10
CA PRO A 45 0.74 -12.88 -14.84
C PRO A 45 -0.43 -11.99 -14.39
N LEU A 46 -1.62 -12.58 -14.40
CA LEU A 46 -2.84 -12.00 -13.84
C LEU A 46 -3.29 -12.84 -12.66
N THR A 47 -3.59 -12.20 -11.53
CA THR A 47 -4.09 -12.90 -10.33
C THR A 47 -5.37 -12.25 -9.83
N ILE A 48 -6.33 -13.05 -9.39
CA ILE A 48 -7.55 -12.57 -8.73
C ILE A 48 -7.40 -12.86 -7.24
N LYS A 49 -7.58 -11.82 -6.41
CA LYS A 49 -7.52 -11.92 -4.95
C LYS A 49 -8.83 -11.41 -4.34
N GLY A 50 -9.22 -12.03 -3.22
CA GLY A 50 -10.40 -11.64 -2.47
C GLY A 50 -10.76 -12.73 -1.46
N ARG A 51 -11.05 -12.33 -0.22
CA ARG A 51 -11.65 -13.24 0.76
C ARG A 51 -13.15 -13.41 0.45
N PRO A 52 -13.84 -14.41 1.02
CA PRO A 52 -15.28 -14.60 0.78
C PRO A 52 -16.16 -13.38 1.12
N SER A 53 -15.68 -12.48 1.97
CA SER A 53 -16.36 -11.24 2.35
C SER A 53 -15.90 -9.99 1.59
N ASP A 54 -14.84 -10.10 0.79
CA ASP A 54 -14.25 -8.97 0.07
C ASP A 54 -14.79 -8.95 -1.37
N ASP A 55 -14.88 -7.76 -1.98
CA ASP A 55 -15.07 -7.63 -3.43
C ASP A 55 -13.82 -8.18 -4.15
N ALA A 56 -13.99 -8.94 -5.22
CA ALA A 56 -12.87 -9.50 -5.97
C ALA A 56 -12.04 -8.40 -6.67
N THR A 57 -10.72 -8.55 -6.63
CA THR A 57 -9.78 -7.65 -7.29
C THR A 57 -8.86 -8.42 -8.24
N LEU A 58 -8.63 -7.88 -9.43
CA LEU A 58 -7.66 -8.36 -10.40
C LEU A 58 -6.35 -7.59 -10.22
N HIS A 59 -5.22 -8.28 -10.28
CA HIS A 59 -3.90 -7.68 -10.10
C HIS A 59 -3.00 -8.01 -11.28
N THR A 60 -2.36 -6.97 -11.80
CA THR A 60 -1.15 -7.07 -12.63
C THR A 60 0.08 -7.05 -11.72
N PRO A 61 1.32 -7.16 -12.24
CA PRO A 61 2.52 -7.00 -11.43
C PRO A 61 2.60 -5.68 -10.64
N ASN A 62 1.96 -4.62 -11.16
CA ASN A 62 2.13 -3.24 -10.70
C ASN A 62 0.84 -2.46 -10.42
N ALA A 63 -0.33 -3.09 -10.53
CA ALA A 63 -1.60 -2.40 -10.38
C ALA A 63 -2.73 -3.29 -9.90
N THR A 64 -3.67 -2.66 -9.19
CA THR A 64 -4.89 -3.31 -8.69
C THR A 64 -6.14 -2.76 -9.37
N PHE A 65 -7.05 -3.68 -9.71
CA PHE A 65 -8.33 -3.39 -10.34
C PHE A 65 -9.46 -4.05 -9.58
N GLN A 66 -10.57 -3.35 -9.41
CA GLN A 66 -11.80 -3.91 -8.85
C GLN A 66 -12.59 -4.61 -9.97
N LEU A 67 -13.05 -5.82 -9.70
CA LEU A 67 -13.97 -6.54 -10.56
C LEU A 67 -15.41 -6.23 -10.17
N ARG A 68 -16.25 -5.90 -11.16
CA ARG A 68 -17.68 -5.68 -10.97
C ARG A 68 -18.47 -6.44 -12.02
N THR A 69 -19.46 -7.21 -11.58
CA THR A 69 -20.42 -7.84 -12.48
C THR A 69 -21.45 -6.83 -12.98
N ILE A 70 -21.63 -6.77 -14.30
CA ILE A 70 -22.65 -5.98 -14.97
C ILE A 70 -23.55 -6.92 -15.77
N GLY A 71 -24.85 -6.87 -15.49
CA GLY A 71 -25.85 -7.58 -16.29
C GLY A 71 -26.09 -6.90 -17.64
N ILE A 72 -26.19 -7.70 -18.70
CA ILE A 72 -26.55 -7.24 -20.05
C ILE A 72 -27.95 -7.72 -20.41
N SER A 73 -28.72 -6.90 -21.15
CA SER A 73 -30.08 -7.26 -21.58
C SER A 73 -30.09 -8.22 -22.78
N ASN A 74 -28.96 -8.35 -23.46
CA ASN A 74 -28.77 -9.24 -24.60
C ASN A 74 -28.13 -10.56 -24.14
N SER A 75 -28.25 -11.61 -24.95
CA SER A 75 -27.55 -12.88 -24.73
C SER A 75 -26.29 -12.93 -25.59
N LEU A 76 -25.13 -13.15 -24.98
CA LEU A 76 -23.88 -13.38 -25.70
C LEU A 76 -23.59 -14.88 -25.73
N LEU A 77 -23.47 -15.43 -26.93
CA LEU A 77 -23.24 -16.86 -27.14
C LEU A 77 -21.74 -17.12 -27.29
N VAL A 78 -21.17 -17.92 -26.40
CA VAL A 78 -19.79 -18.42 -26.55
C VAL A 78 -19.84 -19.61 -27.51
N CYS A 79 -19.22 -19.46 -28.67
CA CYS A 79 -19.29 -20.44 -29.74
C CYS A 79 -17.90 -20.96 -30.10
N ILE A 80 -17.76 -22.27 -30.27
CA ILE A 80 -16.51 -22.90 -30.71
C ILE A 80 -16.72 -23.54 -32.09
N PRO A 81 -15.79 -23.38 -33.04
CA PRO A 81 -15.85 -24.08 -34.32
C PRO A 81 -15.68 -25.60 -34.15
N LEU A 82 -16.58 -26.38 -34.77
CA LEU A 82 -16.45 -27.83 -34.84
C LEU A 82 -15.53 -28.17 -36.01
N PHE A 83 -14.29 -28.61 -35.72
CA PHE A 83 -13.30 -28.95 -36.74
C PHE A 83 -13.38 -30.38 -37.27
N ASP A 84 -14.14 -31.26 -36.63
CA ASP A 84 -14.26 -32.63 -37.10
C ASP A 84 -15.25 -32.75 -38.26
N GLY A 85 -14.80 -33.36 -39.36
CA GLY A 85 -15.57 -33.67 -40.57
C GLY A 85 -16.81 -34.55 -40.37
N THR A 86 -17.26 -34.75 -39.13
CA THR A 86 -18.48 -35.44 -38.72
C THR A 86 -19.67 -34.49 -38.53
N GLY A 87 -19.43 -33.17 -38.53
CA GLY A 87 -20.44 -32.15 -38.22
C GLY A 87 -20.96 -31.34 -39.41
N SER A 88 -20.41 -31.50 -40.62
CA SER A 88 -20.79 -30.70 -41.78
C SER A 88 -22.26 -30.96 -42.12
N PHE A 89 -23.07 -29.90 -42.15
CA PHE A 89 -24.43 -29.99 -42.69
C PHE A 89 -24.37 -30.54 -44.12
N PRO A 90 -25.35 -31.34 -44.58
CA PRO A 90 -25.46 -31.67 -46.00
C PRO A 90 -25.58 -30.34 -46.77
N GLY A 91 -24.50 -29.94 -47.43
CA GLY A 91 -24.33 -28.60 -48.02
C GLY A 91 -23.04 -27.85 -47.66
N GLY A 92 -22.13 -28.42 -46.86
CA GLY A 92 -20.78 -27.85 -46.64
C GLY A 92 -20.75 -26.57 -45.79
N ARG A 93 -21.80 -26.31 -45.00
CA ARG A 93 -21.87 -25.11 -44.15
C ARG A 93 -21.06 -25.27 -42.87
N GLU A 94 -20.26 -24.27 -42.55
CA GLU A 94 -19.54 -24.17 -41.28
C GLU A 94 -20.53 -24.19 -40.11
N THR A 95 -20.23 -25.02 -39.11
CA THR A 95 -21.09 -25.24 -37.94
C THR A 95 -20.35 -24.84 -36.67
N LEU A 96 -20.99 -23.98 -35.88
CA LEU A 96 -20.51 -23.57 -34.56
C LEU A 96 -21.34 -24.27 -33.47
N GLU A 97 -20.66 -24.73 -32.42
CA GLU A 97 -21.31 -25.25 -31.23
C GLU A 97 -21.39 -24.17 -30.15
N ILE A 98 -22.58 -23.96 -29.59
CA ILE A 98 -22.81 -23.04 -28.46
C ILE A 98 -22.34 -23.74 -27.19
N ARG A 99 -21.33 -23.18 -26.52
CA ARG A 99 -20.81 -23.71 -25.26
C ARG A 99 -21.43 -23.06 -24.04
N ASP A 100 -21.72 -21.77 -24.13
CA ASP A 100 -22.32 -21.04 -23.02
C ASP A 100 -23.14 -19.84 -23.51
N VAL A 101 -24.04 -19.37 -22.64
CA VAL A 101 -24.86 -18.18 -22.83
C VAL A 101 -24.59 -17.22 -21.68
N CYS A 102 -23.79 -16.20 -21.95
CA CYS A 102 -23.44 -15.18 -20.96
C CYS A 102 -24.50 -14.06 -20.96
N HIS A 103 -25.00 -13.75 -19.77
CA HIS A 103 -25.89 -12.61 -19.49
C HIS A 103 -25.21 -11.54 -18.64
N GLU A 104 -23.94 -11.74 -18.31
CA GLU A 104 -23.16 -10.88 -17.44
C GLU A 104 -21.75 -10.69 -18.01
N VAL A 105 -21.18 -9.52 -17.76
CA VAL A 105 -19.81 -9.16 -18.08
C VAL A 105 -19.13 -8.64 -16.82
N LEU A 106 -17.90 -9.08 -16.57
CA LEU A 106 -17.04 -8.55 -15.53
C LEU A 106 -16.35 -7.30 -16.05
N GLU A 107 -16.71 -6.14 -15.49
CA GLU A 107 -16.03 -4.87 -15.69
C GLU A 107 -14.81 -4.80 -14.76
N CYS A 108 -13.69 -4.28 -15.27
CA CYS A 108 -12.44 -4.14 -14.55
C CYS A 108 -12.09 -2.65 -14.40
N LEU A 109 -12.15 -2.13 -13.18
CA LEU A 109 -11.96 -0.71 -12.89
C LEU A 109 -10.67 -0.49 -12.10
N PRO A 110 -9.79 0.46 -12.47
CA PRO A 110 -8.59 0.75 -11.70
C PRO A 110 -8.95 1.31 -10.32
N VAL A 111 -8.33 0.78 -9.26
CA VAL A 111 -8.57 1.20 -7.87
C VAL A 111 -7.26 1.29 -7.10
N ALA A 112 -7.28 1.97 -5.95
CA ALA A 112 -6.16 1.96 -5.02
C ALA A 112 -6.04 0.60 -4.31
N ALA A 113 -4.81 0.13 -4.09
CA ALA A 113 -4.55 -1.05 -3.29
C ALA A 113 -5.00 -0.87 -1.82
N ASN A 114 -5.49 -1.95 -1.21
CA ASN A 114 -5.98 -1.94 0.17
C ASN A 114 -4.84 -2.17 1.18
N LEU A 115 -3.92 -1.21 1.27
CA LEU A 115 -2.71 -1.30 2.10
C LEU A 115 -2.96 -1.12 3.60
N GLU A 116 -4.11 -0.58 4.01
CA GLU A 116 -4.45 -0.41 5.44
C GLU A 116 -4.57 -1.76 6.19
N ARG A 117 -4.84 -2.83 5.44
CA ARG A 117 -4.89 -4.19 5.99
C ARG A 117 -3.53 -4.65 6.54
N ILE A 118 -2.40 -4.13 6.03
CA ILE A 118 -1.04 -4.44 6.53
C ILE A 118 -0.96 -4.19 8.04
N GLY A 119 -1.32 -2.97 8.47
CA GLY A 119 -1.25 -2.58 9.87
C GLY A 119 -2.18 -3.42 10.74
N THR A 120 -3.38 -3.72 10.26
CA THR A 120 -4.35 -4.56 11.00
C THR A 120 -3.82 -5.97 11.21
N VAL A 121 -3.25 -6.58 10.17
CA VAL A 121 -2.77 -7.98 10.18
C VAL A 121 -1.51 -8.15 11.02
N LEU A 122 -0.58 -7.19 10.96
CA LEU A 122 0.71 -7.26 11.64
C LEU A 122 0.71 -6.62 13.03
N SER A 123 -0.32 -5.86 13.41
CA SER A 123 -0.40 -5.19 14.72
C SER A 123 -0.16 -6.12 15.91
N ALA A 124 -0.70 -7.34 15.84
CA ALA A 124 -0.55 -8.32 16.91
C ALA A 124 0.86 -8.90 17.02
N SER A 125 1.64 -8.91 15.93
CA SER A 125 3.02 -9.41 15.89
C SER A 125 4.04 -8.28 15.72
N ALA A 126 3.65 -7.05 16.06
CA ALA A 126 4.51 -5.89 15.91
C ALA A 126 5.70 -5.94 16.88
N TRP A 127 6.76 -5.25 16.51
CA TRP A 127 7.95 -5.15 17.36
C TRP A 127 7.66 -4.33 18.62
N GLU A 128 8.15 -4.80 19.76
CA GLU A 128 7.90 -4.21 21.09
C GLU A 128 8.97 -3.16 21.48
N GLY A 129 9.94 -2.89 20.60
CA GLY A 129 11.05 -1.99 20.86
C GLY A 129 12.30 -2.67 21.39
N ILE A 130 13.32 -1.85 21.67
CA ILE A 130 14.53 -2.29 22.35
C ILE A 130 14.14 -2.54 23.79
N SER A 131 14.39 -3.73 24.31
CA SER A 131 14.03 -4.05 25.69
C SER A 131 14.77 -3.11 26.63
N GLU A 132 14.09 -2.11 27.22
CA GLU A 132 14.65 -1.43 28.37
C GLU A 132 14.95 -2.48 29.44
N GLY A 133 16.20 -2.54 29.89
CA GLY A 133 16.72 -3.52 30.83
C GLY A 133 16.02 -3.50 32.20
N VAL A 134 14.80 -4.03 32.28
CA VAL A 134 14.25 -4.49 33.56
C VAL A 134 14.81 -5.88 33.83
N LEU A 135 15.84 -5.90 34.67
CA LEU A 135 16.23 -7.02 35.53
C LEU A 135 15.00 -7.56 36.28
N GLY A 136 14.17 -8.36 35.61
CA GLY A 136 12.90 -8.79 36.16
C GLY A 136 12.09 -9.61 35.17
N LYS A 137 12.49 -10.87 35.02
CA LYS A 137 11.92 -11.93 34.16
C LYS A 137 12.41 -11.86 32.72
N ARG A 138 13.56 -12.54 32.48
CA ARG A 138 13.63 -13.48 31.36
C ARG A 138 12.31 -14.26 31.41
N LYS A 139 11.37 -13.96 30.51
CA LYS A 139 10.17 -14.77 30.35
C LYS A 139 10.69 -16.18 30.12
N ARG A 140 10.51 -17.04 31.12
CA ARG A 140 10.88 -18.45 31.03
C ARG A 140 10.28 -18.94 29.72
N VAL A 141 11.14 -19.50 28.87
CA VAL A 141 10.76 -20.33 27.73
C VAL A 141 9.86 -21.44 28.31
N GLY A 142 8.55 -21.22 28.38
CA GLY A 142 7.65 -22.12 29.12
C GLY A 142 6.32 -21.56 29.63
N GLU A 143 6.05 -20.26 29.56
CA GLU A 143 4.67 -19.75 29.74
C GLU A 143 4.09 -19.36 28.39
N GLU A 144 3.10 -20.13 27.94
CA GLU A 144 2.33 -20.01 26.70
C GLU A 144 2.13 -18.55 26.26
N SER A 145 3.10 -18.02 25.52
CA SER A 145 2.87 -16.87 24.66
C SER A 145 1.86 -17.36 23.64
N LYS A 146 0.58 -17.02 23.84
CA LYS A 146 -0.50 -17.18 22.86
C LYS A 146 0.13 -17.13 21.48
N HIS A 147 0.06 -18.21 20.70
CA HIS A 147 0.69 -18.34 19.39
C HIS A 147 0.45 -17.07 18.57
N MET A 148 1.39 -16.13 18.63
CA MET A 148 1.24 -14.84 17.99
C MET A 148 1.48 -15.13 16.53
N LYS A 149 0.41 -15.07 15.73
CA LYS A 149 0.46 -15.48 14.33
C LYS A 149 1.44 -14.58 13.60
N ARG A 150 2.65 -15.09 13.34
CA ARG A 150 3.65 -14.43 12.50
C ARG A 150 3.32 -14.73 11.04
N TRP A 151 3.50 -13.72 10.19
CA TRP A 151 3.14 -13.79 8.78
C TRP A 151 4.39 -13.88 7.91
N THR A 152 4.35 -14.67 6.84
CA THR A 152 5.35 -14.60 5.76
C THR A 152 4.89 -13.62 4.67
N LYS A 153 5.80 -13.24 3.77
CA LYS A 153 5.48 -12.37 2.63
C LYS A 153 4.37 -12.96 1.76
N GLU A 154 4.44 -14.26 1.50
CA GLU A 154 3.45 -14.99 0.67
C GLU A 154 2.07 -15.02 1.34
N GLN A 155 2.05 -15.17 2.67
CA GLN A 155 0.79 -15.12 3.41
C GLN A 155 0.18 -13.72 3.36
N LEU A 156 0.99 -12.66 3.47
CA LEU A 156 0.50 -11.28 3.29
C LEU A 156 -0.04 -11.04 1.87
N GLN A 157 0.67 -11.52 0.84
CA GLN A 157 0.24 -11.42 -0.57
C GLN A 157 -1.12 -12.07 -0.83
N SER A 158 -1.45 -13.15 -0.11
CA SER A 158 -2.75 -13.84 -0.22
C SER A 158 -3.91 -13.11 0.44
N VAL A 159 -3.64 -12.26 1.44
CA VAL A 159 -4.67 -11.60 2.27
C VAL A 159 -4.87 -10.13 1.88
N ILE A 160 -3.84 -9.47 1.38
CA ILE A 160 -3.86 -8.05 1.02
C ILE A 160 -4.19 -7.92 -0.47
N GLN A 161 -5.19 -7.09 -0.77
CA GLN A 161 -5.62 -6.78 -2.14
C GLN A 161 -4.72 -5.67 -2.70
N ALA A 162 -3.55 -6.09 -3.19
CA ALA A 162 -2.55 -5.26 -3.82
C ALA A 162 -1.79 -6.09 -4.87
N SER A 163 -1.25 -5.42 -5.89
CA SER A 163 -0.20 -5.99 -6.74
C SER A 163 1.08 -6.18 -5.93
N ASP A 164 2.05 -6.88 -6.51
CA ASP A 164 3.31 -7.17 -5.81
C ASP A 164 4.12 -5.88 -5.58
N GLU A 165 4.21 -5.00 -6.58
CA GLU A 165 4.90 -3.71 -6.45
C GLU A 165 4.21 -2.79 -5.44
N GLU A 166 2.87 -2.68 -5.50
CA GLU A 166 2.10 -1.88 -4.54
C GLU A 166 2.23 -2.41 -3.11
N LEU A 167 2.32 -3.74 -2.93
CA LEU A 167 2.51 -4.35 -1.62
C LEU A 167 3.90 -4.05 -1.07
N GLU A 168 4.96 -4.22 -1.88
CA GLU A 168 6.34 -3.92 -1.47
C GLU A 168 6.51 -2.46 -1.06
N GLU A 169 5.95 -1.54 -1.86
CA GLU A 169 5.93 -0.13 -1.51
C GLU A 169 5.13 0.13 -0.23
N GLY A 170 3.94 -0.46 -0.11
CA GLY A 170 3.10 -0.31 1.08
C GLY A 170 3.74 -0.84 2.37
N LEU A 171 4.48 -1.94 2.29
CA LEU A 171 5.26 -2.50 3.39
C LEU A 171 6.39 -1.55 3.80
N ARG A 172 7.14 -1.05 2.81
CA ARG A 172 8.22 -0.08 3.00
C ARG A 172 7.70 1.21 3.64
N GLU A 173 6.60 1.78 3.14
CA GLU A 173 5.98 3.00 3.69
C GLU A 173 5.54 2.84 5.16
N ARG A 174 5.12 1.63 5.56
CA ARG A 174 4.65 1.30 6.91
C ARG A 174 5.75 0.76 7.83
N ASN A 175 7.01 0.85 7.40
CA ASN A 175 8.17 0.33 8.12
C ASN A 175 8.01 -1.15 8.51
N VAL A 176 7.55 -1.97 7.57
CA VAL A 176 7.53 -3.43 7.73
C VAL A 176 8.79 -4.00 7.12
N VAL A 177 9.49 -4.84 7.87
CA VAL A 177 10.72 -5.51 7.47
C VAL A 177 10.57 -7.02 7.55
N GLU A 178 11.41 -7.76 6.83
CA GLU A 178 11.49 -9.21 6.95
C GLU A 178 12.65 -9.60 7.88
N VAL A 179 12.34 -10.32 8.95
CA VAL A 179 13.31 -10.82 9.93
C VAL A 179 13.08 -12.31 10.08
N ASP A 180 14.12 -13.11 9.80
CA ASP A 180 14.10 -14.57 9.87
C ASP A 180 12.91 -15.22 9.10
N GLY A 181 12.62 -14.70 7.90
CA GLY A 181 11.53 -15.19 7.04
C GLY A 181 10.13 -14.78 7.51
N LYS A 182 10.02 -13.84 8.44
CA LYS A 182 8.74 -13.33 8.99
C LYS A 182 8.65 -11.82 8.85
N MET A 183 7.45 -11.35 8.53
CA MET A 183 7.13 -9.94 8.39
C MET A 183 6.92 -9.32 9.78
N LEU A 184 7.68 -8.27 10.06
CA LEU A 184 7.70 -7.57 11.34
C LEU A 184 7.37 -6.09 11.10
N LEU A 185 6.25 -5.64 11.68
CA LEU A 185 5.89 -4.22 11.70
C LEU A 185 6.71 -3.51 12.78
N LEU A 186 7.39 -2.42 12.42
CA LEU A 186 8.12 -1.57 13.35
C LEU A 186 7.26 -0.34 13.67
N PRO A 187 6.56 -0.29 14.82
CA PRO A 187 5.69 0.84 15.10
C PRO A 187 6.51 2.12 15.34
N PRO A 188 5.98 3.31 15.00
CA PRO A 188 6.79 4.53 14.97
C PRO A 188 7.38 4.93 16.33
N ALA A 189 6.69 4.62 17.43
CA ALA A 189 7.05 5.04 18.77
C ALA A 189 8.34 4.35 19.24
N GLU A 190 8.41 3.04 19.03
CA GLU A 190 9.53 2.16 19.35
C GLU A 190 10.64 2.30 18.30
N LEU A 191 10.27 2.41 17.03
CA LEU A 191 11.23 2.63 15.94
C LEU A 191 12.03 3.92 16.12
N LYS A 192 11.41 4.98 16.65
CA LYS A 192 12.10 6.24 16.96
C LYS A 192 13.28 6.03 17.90
N GLU A 193 13.17 5.17 18.90
CA GLU A 193 14.25 4.90 19.87
C GLU A 193 15.44 4.18 19.21
N LEU A 194 15.17 3.26 18.29
CA LEU A 194 16.21 2.62 17.49
C LEU A 194 16.88 3.60 16.52
N LEU A 195 16.08 4.41 15.83
CA LEU A 195 16.59 5.32 14.82
C LEU A 195 17.44 6.46 15.40
N THR A 196 17.17 6.92 16.63
CA THR A 196 18.05 7.88 17.29
C THR A 196 19.41 7.27 17.63
N ILE A 197 19.46 5.99 18.04
CA ILE A 197 20.73 5.25 18.19
C ILE A 197 21.45 5.16 16.85
N VAL A 198 20.75 4.78 15.77
CA VAL A 198 21.33 4.71 14.42
C VAL A 198 21.92 6.06 13.98
N LEU A 199 21.22 7.17 14.21
CA LEU A 199 21.74 8.52 13.90
C LEU A 199 22.98 8.87 14.73
N CYS A 200 23.02 8.46 16.01
CA CYS A 200 24.17 8.64 16.87
C CYS A 200 25.37 7.86 16.33
N LEU A 201 25.19 6.57 16.04
CA LEU A 201 26.24 5.71 15.48
C LEU A 201 26.72 6.21 14.12
N LEU A 202 25.81 6.65 13.25
CA LEU A 202 26.16 7.28 11.99
C LEU A 202 27.01 8.54 12.21
N THR A 203 26.72 9.33 13.24
CA THR A 203 27.53 10.52 13.57
C THR A 203 28.94 10.13 14.02
N VAL A 204 29.07 9.05 14.80
CA VAL A 204 30.36 8.51 15.28
C VAL A 204 31.20 7.94 14.14
N HIS A 205 30.61 7.10 13.28
CA HIS A 205 31.33 6.37 12.24
C HIS A 205 31.49 7.14 10.92
N ALA A 206 30.53 8.00 10.58
CA ALA A 206 30.47 8.64 9.27
C ALA A 206 30.90 10.11 9.26
N GLY A 207 31.28 10.71 10.40
CA GLY A 207 31.43 12.17 10.62
C GLY A 207 31.48 13.04 9.34
N ALA A 208 30.64 14.05 9.12
CA ALA A 208 30.38 14.74 7.84
C ALA A 208 29.73 13.92 6.68
N SER A 209 30.10 12.67 6.41
CA SER A 209 29.40 11.83 5.43
C SER A 209 28.11 11.22 6.00
N SER A 210 27.25 10.72 5.11
CA SER A 210 26.04 9.93 5.41
C SER A 210 26.26 8.42 5.21
N SER A 211 27.52 7.96 5.20
CA SER A 211 27.89 6.57 4.99
C SER A 211 28.78 6.03 6.11
N ALA A 212 28.48 4.81 6.58
CA ALA A 212 29.23 4.16 7.66
C ALA A 212 29.47 2.68 7.34
N PRO A 213 30.51 2.05 7.92
CA PRO A 213 30.76 0.62 7.75
C PRO A 213 29.59 -0.21 8.29
N THR A 214 29.01 -1.07 7.45
CA THR A 214 27.81 -1.84 7.77
C THR A 214 28.04 -2.78 8.95
N GLU A 215 29.18 -3.46 8.98
CA GLU A 215 29.52 -4.43 10.02
C GLU A 215 29.71 -3.76 11.39
N ALA A 216 30.34 -2.57 11.41
CA ALA A 216 30.50 -1.79 12.65
C ALA A 216 29.14 -1.35 13.21
N LEU A 217 28.22 -0.90 12.34
CA LEU A 217 26.87 -0.52 12.77
C LEU A 217 26.09 -1.71 13.35
N ILE A 218 26.14 -2.87 12.68
CA ILE A 218 25.45 -4.08 13.16
C ILE A 218 26.02 -4.51 14.52
N SER A 219 27.36 -4.52 14.66
CA SER A 219 28.03 -4.88 15.91
C SER A 219 27.67 -3.92 17.04
N SER A 220 27.65 -2.62 16.80
CA SER A 220 27.28 -1.65 17.84
C SER A 220 25.80 -1.70 18.19
N LEU A 221 24.91 -1.99 17.23
CA LEU A 221 23.49 -2.21 17.51
C LEU A 221 23.25 -3.47 18.33
N GLU A 222 24.07 -4.51 18.15
CA GLU A 222 24.02 -5.73 18.98
C GLU A 222 24.36 -5.44 20.45
N GLU A 223 25.28 -4.51 20.72
CA GLU A 223 25.56 -4.02 22.09
C GLU A 223 24.36 -3.29 22.72
N HIS A 224 23.41 -2.83 21.90
CA HIS A 224 22.15 -2.21 22.31
C HIS A 224 20.96 -3.18 22.30
N ASP A 225 21.19 -4.49 22.44
CA ASP A 225 20.15 -5.54 22.47
C ASP A 225 19.30 -5.63 21.16
N VAL A 226 19.85 -5.19 20.03
CA VAL A 226 19.23 -5.32 18.70
C VAL A 226 19.86 -6.49 17.95
N SER A 227 19.07 -7.52 17.64
CA SER A 227 19.60 -8.70 16.93
C SER A 227 20.17 -8.34 15.55
N PRO A 228 21.26 -9.00 15.08
CA PRO A 228 21.85 -8.73 13.77
C PRO A 228 20.87 -8.83 12.59
N SER A 229 19.94 -9.79 12.62
CA SER A 229 18.89 -9.92 11.59
C SER A 229 18.00 -8.68 11.52
N LEU A 230 17.59 -8.15 12.68
CA LEU A 230 16.80 -6.91 12.76
C LEU A 230 17.61 -5.69 12.33
N SER A 231 18.86 -5.59 12.77
CA SER A 231 19.77 -4.51 12.39
C SER A 231 19.94 -4.45 10.86
N ALA A 232 20.25 -5.57 10.22
CA ALA A 232 20.38 -5.65 8.76
C ALA A 232 19.08 -5.25 8.05
N ALA A 233 17.94 -5.70 8.54
CA ALA A 233 16.63 -5.39 7.95
C ALA A 233 16.26 -3.89 8.09
N VAL A 234 16.58 -3.27 9.23
CA VAL A 234 16.37 -1.83 9.47
C VAL A 234 17.33 -0.99 8.62
N LEU A 235 18.61 -1.38 8.51
CA LEU A 235 19.55 -0.69 7.64
C LEU A 235 19.11 -0.76 6.17
N GLY A 236 18.62 -1.91 5.69
CA GLY A 236 18.06 -2.04 4.34
C GLY A 236 16.77 -1.23 4.11
N LEU A 237 16.01 -0.91 5.15
CA LEU A 237 14.81 -0.08 5.06
C LEU A 237 15.13 1.42 5.00
N PHE A 238 16.23 1.85 5.64
CA PHE A 238 16.61 3.24 5.84
C PHE A 238 17.90 3.65 5.12
N GLY A 239 18.33 2.86 4.15
CA GLY A 239 19.50 3.16 3.36
C GLY A 239 19.82 2.03 2.38
N GLU A 240 20.98 2.15 1.75
CA GLU A 240 21.47 1.20 0.75
C GLU A 240 22.80 0.62 1.21
N VAL A 241 22.94 -0.71 1.15
CA VAL A 241 24.20 -1.40 1.45
C VAL A 241 24.95 -1.60 0.13
N GLN A 242 26.10 -0.92 0.00
CA GLN A 242 27.00 -1.01 -1.15
C GLN A 242 28.33 -1.63 -0.71
N GLY A 243 28.47 -2.94 -0.89
CA GLY A 243 29.61 -3.68 -0.37
C GLY A 243 29.64 -3.62 1.16
N ASP A 244 30.73 -3.10 1.72
CA ASP A 244 30.94 -2.99 3.17
C ASP A 244 30.44 -1.65 3.77
N LEU A 245 29.92 -0.76 2.92
CA LEU A 245 29.43 0.56 3.33
C LEU A 245 27.90 0.61 3.25
N TRP A 246 27.29 1.14 4.31
CA TRP A 246 25.88 1.50 4.32
C TRP A 246 25.75 3.01 4.10
N ILE A 247 24.92 3.40 3.13
CA ILE A 247 24.59 4.79 2.82
C ILE A 247 23.19 5.07 3.37
N ALA A 248 23.12 5.94 4.38
CA ALA A 248 21.87 6.25 5.06
C ALA A 248 20.97 7.18 4.22
N ASP A 249 19.69 6.85 4.16
CA ASP A 249 18.62 7.78 3.80
C ASP A 249 18.24 8.60 5.04
N VAL A 250 19.05 9.63 5.31
CA VAL A 250 18.92 10.48 6.50
C VAL A 250 17.54 11.15 6.55
N GLU A 251 17.00 11.59 5.42
CA GLU A 251 15.68 12.24 5.38
C GLU A 251 14.57 11.28 5.82
N ARG A 252 14.62 10.03 5.38
CA ARG A 252 13.68 8.99 5.80
C ARG A 252 13.81 8.65 7.29
N ILE A 253 15.03 8.57 7.82
CA ILE A 253 15.27 8.35 9.24
C ILE A 253 14.69 9.51 10.06
N VAL A 254 15.02 10.75 9.69
CA VAL A 254 14.52 11.97 10.35
C VAL A 254 13.00 12.03 10.33
N LYS A 255 12.37 11.70 9.20
CA LYS A 255 10.90 11.59 9.08
C LYS A 255 10.32 10.62 10.11
N GLN A 256 10.90 9.44 10.29
CA GLN A 256 10.37 8.43 11.22
C GLN A 256 10.63 8.78 12.69
N VAL A 257 11.74 9.44 13.01
CA VAL A 257 11.94 10.03 14.35
C VAL A 257 10.83 11.05 14.65
N GLY A 258 10.52 11.93 13.68
CA GLY A 258 9.41 12.89 13.80
C GLY A 258 8.06 12.21 13.96
N MET A 259 7.82 11.12 13.24
CA MET A 259 6.59 10.31 13.37
C MET A 259 6.45 9.71 14.77
N GLY A 260 7.52 9.13 15.33
CA GLY A 260 7.50 8.53 16.67
C GLY A 260 7.25 9.56 17.78
N LEU A 261 7.76 10.78 17.63
CA LEU A 261 7.42 11.90 18.51
C LEU A 261 5.96 12.33 18.34
N LEU A 262 5.52 12.47 17.09
CA LEU A 262 4.18 12.94 16.73
C LEU A 262 3.09 11.99 17.25
N CYS A 263 3.27 10.67 17.13
CA CYS A 263 2.28 9.69 17.59
C CYS A 263 2.17 9.63 19.13
N LYS A 264 3.20 10.04 19.87
CA LYS A 264 3.18 10.13 21.35
C LYS A 264 2.47 11.41 21.85
N ILE A 265 2.09 12.35 20.98
CA ILE A 265 1.37 13.58 21.37
C ILE A 265 -0.06 13.26 21.81
N LYS A 266 -0.31 13.29 23.14
CA LYS A 266 -1.64 13.08 23.74
C LYS A 266 -2.47 14.35 23.95
N LYS A 267 -1.81 15.52 24.01
CA LYS A 267 -2.42 16.83 24.27
C LYS A 267 -2.02 17.82 23.18
N ASN A 268 -2.66 18.98 23.16
CA ASN A 268 -2.26 20.10 22.29
C ASN A 268 -0.80 20.49 22.56
N LYS A 269 0.10 20.21 21.60
CA LYS A 269 1.52 20.56 21.66
C LYS A 269 1.78 21.77 20.77
N ARG A 270 2.61 22.72 21.18
CA ARG A 270 2.96 23.86 20.30
C ARG A 270 3.86 23.37 19.17
N LYS A 271 3.65 23.90 17.96
CA LYS A 271 4.45 23.57 16.78
C LYS A 271 5.95 23.83 17.02
N ASP A 272 6.30 24.99 17.56
CA ASP A 272 7.70 25.34 17.80
C ASP A 272 8.37 24.44 18.85
N GLU A 273 7.64 24.06 19.90
CA GLU A 273 8.08 23.11 20.93
C GLU A 273 8.32 21.72 20.33
N PHE A 274 7.40 21.25 19.49
CA PHE A 274 7.59 20.00 18.75
C PHE A 274 8.81 20.05 17.82
N MET A 275 8.97 21.14 17.08
CA MET A 275 10.12 21.29 16.17
C MET A 275 11.44 21.41 16.93
N ALA A 276 11.46 21.96 18.14
CA ALA A 276 12.65 21.99 18.99
C ALA A 276 13.02 20.58 19.48
N GLU A 277 12.06 19.84 20.04
CA GLU A 277 12.27 18.46 20.50
C GLU A 277 12.69 17.53 19.35
N TRP A 278 12.09 17.68 18.17
CA TRP A 278 12.48 16.87 17.01
C TRP A 278 13.93 17.15 16.57
N ARG A 279 14.39 18.40 16.62
CA ARG A 279 15.80 18.72 16.32
C ARG A 279 16.77 18.16 17.36
N GLU A 280 16.38 18.23 18.64
CA GLU A 280 17.17 17.67 19.74
C GLU A 280 17.35 16.15 19.58
N GLU A 281 16.27 15.43 19.29
CA GLU A 281 16.27 13.96 19.14
C GLU A 281 17.05 13.48 17.90
N VAL A 282 17.03 14.26 16.82
CA VAL A 282 17.76 13.97 15.57
C VAL A 282 19.27 14.28 15.70
N GLY A 283 19.64 15.17 16.63
CA GLY A 283 21.01 15.61 16.84
C GLY A 283 21.41 16.80 15.97
N GLU A 284 22.45 17.53 16.41
CA GLU A 284 22.90 18.78 15.80
C GLU A 284 23.27 18.62 14.31
N LYS A 285 23.94 17.51 13.96
CA LYS A 285 24.43 17.24 12.61
C LYS A 285 23.32 17.16 11.56
N TRP A 286 22.12 16.71 11.94
CA TRP A 286 21.05 16.38 11.00
C TRP A 286 19.84 17.32 11.10
N THR A 287 19.96 18.38 11.91
CA THR A 287 18.90 19.36 12.17
C THR A 287 18.39 20.05 10.90
N GLU A 288 19.22 20.20 9.86
CA GLU A 288 18.83 20.81 8.58
C GLU A 288 17.76 20.01 7.82
N HIS A 289 17.70 18.69 8.04
CA HIS A 289 16.70 17.81 7.42
C HIS A 289 15.34 17.88 8.14
N VAL A 290 15.28 18.48 9.34
CA VAL A 290 14.04 18.54 10.13
C VAL A 290 13.04 19.50 9.51
N SER A 291 12.00 18.94 8.91
CA SER A 291 10.95 19.70 8.23
C SER A 291 9.57 19.11 8.50
N LEU A 292 8.62 19.97 8.91
CA LEU A 292 7.23 19.57 9.12
C LEU A 292 6.58 19.03 7.83
N ARG A 293 7.14 19.33 6.66
CA ARG A 293 6.69 18.80 5.37
C ARG A 293 6.83 17.27 5.29
N LEU A 294 7.81 16.69 5.99
CA LEU A 294 8.02 15.24 6.01
C LEU A 294 6.86 14.49 6.68
N LEU A 295 6.09 15.17 7.53
CA LEU A 295 4.95 14.61 8.27
C LEU A 295 3.59 15.02 7.66
N GLN A 296 3.56 15.44 6.39
CA GLN A 296 2.31 15.75 5.69
C GLN A 296 1.37 14.54 5.64
N GLY A 297 0.10 14.76 5.99
CA GLY A 297 -0.91 13.70 6.09
C GLY A 297 -0.97 13.00 7.45
N GLU A 298 -0.13 13.44 8.40
CA GLU A 298 -0.04 12.82 9.73
C GLU A 298 -0.42 13.77 10.87
N HIS A 299 -0.61 15.05 10.55
CA HIS A 299 -0.89 16.08 11.54
C HIS A 299 -1.85 17.15 11.03
N LEU A 300 -2.45 17.87 11.97
CA LEU A 300 -3.21 19.10 11.73
C LEU A 300 -2.63 20.24 12.56
N LEU A 301 -2.64 21.45 11.98
CA LEU A 301 -2.25 22.69 12.64
C LEU A 301 -3.48 23.52 13.01
N ASP A 302 -3.55 24.02 14.23
CA ASP A 302 -4.63 24.90 14.70
C ASP A 302 -4.04 26.22 15.26
N PRO A 303 -4.34 27.40 14.70
CA PRO A 303 -5.19 27.64 13.52
C PRO A 303 -4.54 27.16 12.21
N PRO A 304 -5.36 26.81 11.19
CA PRO A 304 -4.85 26.36 9.90
C PRO A 304 -4.09 27.49 9.17
N PRO A 305 -2.99 27.19 8.47
CA PRO A 305 -2.35 28.15 7.56
C PRO A 305 -3.22 28.37 6.30
N PRO A 306 -3.32 29.59 5.73
CA PRO A 306 -2.71 30.86 6.11
C PRO A 306 -3.69 31.77 6.90
N SER A 307 -4.20 31.30 8.04
CA SER A 307 -5.06 32.15 8.88
C SER A 307 -4.30 33.41 9.33
N ALA A 308 -4.93 34.59 9.27
CA ALA A 308 -4.35 35.86 9.73
C ALA A 308 -3.95 35.86 11.23
N LEU A 309 -4.37 34.84 11.98
CA LEU A 309 -4.02 34.60 13.38
C LEU A 309 -2.87 33.58 13.57
N ALA A 310 -2.36 32.99 12.49
CA ALA A 310 -1.32 31.97 12.51
C ALA A 310 0.07 32.62 12.58
N SER A 311 0.43 33.16 13.75
CA SER A 311 1.86 33.26 14.08
C SER A 311 2.39 31.83 14.27
N SER A 312 3.55 31.49 13.69
CA SER A 312 4.16 30.15 13.85
C SER A 312 4.24 29.71 15.32
N SER A 313 4.43 30.67 16.23
CA SER A 313 4.54 30.46 17.67
C SER A 313 3.23 30.19 18.41
N SER A 314 2.07 30.47 17.81
CA SER A 314 0.75 30.18 18.40
C SER A 314 0.10 28.91 17.87
N GLN A 315 0.66 28.27 16.83
CA GLN A 315 0.07 27.08 16.23
C GLN A 315 0.22 25.85 17.14
N ILE A 316 -0.90 25.17 17.34
CA ILE A 316 -0.98 23.87 18.02
C ILE A 316 -0.90 22.77 16.96
N LEU A 317 -0.02 21.81 17.20
CA LEU A 317 0.13 20.60 16.43
C LEU A 317 -0.70 19.47 17.07
N ARG A 318 -1.47 18.79 16.23
CA ARG A 318 -2.27 17.62 16.62
C ARG A 318 -1.95 16.44 15.72
N TYR A 319 -1.73 15.27 16.33
CA TYR A 319 -1.62 14.01 15.58
C TYR A 319 -2.96 13.63 14.95
N TYR A 320 -2.93 13.40 13.64
CA TYR A 320 -4.10 13.05 12.85
C TYR A 320 -3.65 12.27 11.61
N PRO A 321 -3.44 10.95 11.73
CA PRO A 321 -2.90 10.13 10.64
C PRO A 321 -3.95 9.81 9.58
N PHE A 322 -3.57 9.86 8.30
CA PHE A 322 -4.49 9.51 7.21
C PHE A 322 -4.93 8.04 7.26
N SER A 323 -4.12 7.14 7.83
CA SER A 323 -4.45 5.72 8.03
C SER A 323 -5.63 5.50 8.97
N SER A 324 -5.96 6.47 9.84
CA SER A 324 -7.17 6.43 10.67
C SER A 324 -8.46 6.78 9.91
N LEU A 325 -8.35 7.21 8.66
CA LEU A 325 -9.48 7.66 7.86
C LEU A 325 -10.16 6.50 7.10
N PRO A 326 -11.50 6.50 6.98
CA PRO A 326 -12.24 5.49 6.23
C PRO A 326 -11.74 5.33 4.79
N LEU A 327 -11.68 4.10 4.28
CA LEU A 327 -11.32 3.84 2.87
C LEU A 327 -12.39 4.31 1.87
N ASN A 328 -13.65 4.39 2.31
CA ASN A 328 -14.73 4.88 1.46
C ASN A 328 -14.59 6.40 1.25
N PRO A 329 -14.51 6.90 0.00
CA PRO A 329 -14.32 8.32 -0.27
C PRO A 329 -15.38 9.19 0.40
N SER A 330 -16.66 8.84 0.29
CA SER A 330 -17.75 9.66 0.85
C SER A 330 -17.65 9.79 2.37
N ARG A 331 -17.33 8.68 3.07
CA ARG A 331 -17.14 8.69 4.53
C ARG A 331 -15.87 9.45 4.94
N ARG A 332 -14.78 9.31 4.18
CA ARG A 332 -13.52 10.04 4.43
C ARG A 332 -13.72 11.55 4.36
N PHE A 333 -14.35 12.04 3.28
CA PHE A 333 -14.63 13.47 3.15
C PHE A 333 -15.57 13.99 4.25
N ALA A 334 -16.59 13.21 4.62
CA ALA A 334 -17.47 13.58 5.74
C ALA A 334 -16.68 13.76 7.05
N GLN A 335 -15.78 12.83 7.39
CA GLN A 335 -14.95 12.92 8.59
C GLN A 335 -13.94 14.08 8.53
N LEU A 336 -13.31 14.31 7.38
CA LEU A 336 -12.39 15.45 7.19
C LEU A 336 -13.11 16.79 7.37
N PHE A 337 -14.31 16.94 6.80
CA PHE A 337 -15.09 18.18 6.91
C PHE A 337 -15.73 18.37 8.29
N GLN A 338 -16.00 17.29 9.02
CA GLN A 338 -16.40 17.36 10.44
C GLN A 338 -15.22 17.79 11.33
N THR A 339 -14.03 17.29 11.05
CA THR A 339 -12.82 17.62 11.81
C THR A 339 -12.40 19.07 11.57
N ARG A 340 -12.53 19.53 10.33
CA ARG A 340 -12.25 20.92 9.95
C ARG A 340 -13.20 21.36 8.82
N PRO A 341 -13.91 22.49 8.98
CA PRO A 341 -14.91 22.91 8.01
C PRO A 341 -14.32 23.45 6.71
N ARG A 342 -13.06 23.93 6.72
CA ARG A 342 -12.41 24.60 5.59
C ARG A 342 -11.01 24.04 5.37
N TRP A 343 -10.72 23.62 4.15
CA TRP A 343 -9.43 23.07 3.75
C TRP A 343 -8.88 23.81 2.53
N THR A 344 -7.55 23.95 2.48
CA THR A 344 -6.87 24.30 1.22
C THR A 344 -6.58 23.03 0.41
N PRO A 345 -6.40 23.14 -0.92
CA PRO A 345 -6.02 22.00 -1.75
C PRO A 345 -4.71 21.33 -1.31
N GLU A 346 -3.68 22.10 -0.91
CA GLU A 346 -2.42 21.51 -0.47
C GLU A 346 -2.57 20.74 0.84
N GLU A 347 -3.43 21.23 1.74
CA GLU A 347 -3.62 20.63 3.05
C GLU A 347 -4.44 19.34 3.01
N ILE A 348 -5.50 19.29 2.21
CA ILE A 348 -6.35 18.10 2.14
C ILE A 348 -5.68 16.96 1.36
N THR A 349 -4.83 17.29 0.39
CA THR A 349 -4.27 16.35 -0.57
C THR A 349 -3.59 15.14 0.07
N PRO A 350 -2.71 15.30 1.08
CA PRO A 350 -2.09 14.17 1.78
C PRO A 350 -3.11 13.19 2.41
N PHE A 351 -4.26 13.69 2.89
CA PHE A 351 -5.30 12.86 3.52
C PHE A 351 -6.14 12.05 2.51
N LEU A 352 -6.02 12.36 1.22
CA LEU A 352 -6.70 11.64 0.14
C LEU A 352 -5.87 10.47 -0.40
N ARG A 353 -4.66 10.24 0.13
CA ARG A 353 -3.82 9.08 -0.24
C ARG A 353 -4.59 7.77 -0.08
N GLY A 354 -4.47 6.88 -1.06
CA GLY A 354 -5.16 5.60 -1.07
C GLY A 354 -6.65 5.64 -1.44
N LEU A 355 -7.21 6.79 -1.84
CA LEU A 355 -8.56 6.84 -2.45
C LEU A 355 -8.55 6.63 -3.96
N THR A 356 -7.42 6.89 -4.60
CA THR A 356 -7.18 6.72 -6.05
C THR A 356 -5.86 6.01 -6.24
N ARG A 357 -5.67 5.38 -7.42
CA ARG A 357 -4.37 4.79 -7.80
C ARG A 357 -3.27 5.85 -7.67
N GLU A 358 -2.08 5.43 -7.27
CA GLU A 358 -0.95 6.34 -7.17
C GLU A 358 -0.65 6.98 -8.53
N GLY A 359 -0.32 8.28 -8.51
CA GLY A 359 -0.15 9.06 -9.73
C GLY A 359 -1.42 9.54 -10.43
N ASP A 360 -2.63 9.09 -10.04
CA ASP A 360 -3.90 9.53 -10.66
C ASP A 360 -4.36 10.90 -10.16
N MET A 361 -3.62 11.95 -10.55
CA MET A 361 -3.96 13.34 -10.21
C MET A 361 -5.34 13.74 -10.76
N LYS A 362 -5.70 13.27 -11.97
CA LYS A 362 -6.98 13.61 -12.60
C LYS A 362 -8.16 12.98 -11.85
N GLY A 363 -8.06 11.72 -11.43
CA GLY A 363 -9.06 11.06 -10.61
C GLY A 363 -9.21 11.73 -9.26
N ARG A 364 -8.09 12.09 -8.62
CA ARG A 364 -8.09 12.85 -7.36
C ARG A 364 -8.79 14.19 -7.51
N ASP A 365 -8.44 14.97 -8.53
CA ASP A 365 -9.03 16.30 -8.77
C ASP A 365 -10.52 16.21 -9.07
N LYS A 366 -10.96 15.21 -9.84
CA LYS A 366 -12.39 14.93 -10.06
C LYS A 366 -13.11 14.60 -8.74
N LEU A 367 -12.46 13.83 -7.86
CA LEU A 367 -13.01 13.41 -6.58
C LEU A 367 -13.13 14.60 -5.62
N VAL A 368 -12.13 15.48 -5.57
CA VAL A 368 -12.17 16.77 -4.88
C VAL A 368 -13.25 17.68 -5.48
N ALA A 369 -13.32 17.80 -6.81
CA ALA A 369 -14.29 18.64 -7.51
C ALA A 369 -15.74 18.23 -7.23
N LYS A 370 -16.02 16.92 -7.20
CA LYS A 370 -17.34 16.36 -6.87
C LYS A 370 -17.78 16.68 -5.43
N ARG A 371 -16.85 17.03 -4.55
CA ARG A 371 -17.07 17.31 -3.12
C ARG A 371 -16.71 18.76 -2.73
N ARG A 372 -16.67 19.68 -3.71
CA ARG A 372 -16.18 21.07 -3.61
C ARG A 372 -16.89 22.01 -2.63
N MET A 373 -18.08 21.67 -2.13
CA MET A 373 -18.87 22.60 -1.29
C MET A 373 -18.13 23.10 -0.03
N ASN A 374 -17.06 22.42 0.41
CA ASN A 374 -16.30 22.77 1.61
C ASN A 374 -14.80 23.12 1.35
N LEU A 375 -14.38 23.31 0.09
CA LEU A 375 -13.01 23.68 -0.26
C LEU A 375 -12.89 25.19 -0.52
N PHE A 376 -11.94 25.85 0.14
CA PHE A 376 -11.60 27.24 -0.18
C PHE A 376 -10.82 27.24 -1.50
N VAL A 377 -11.40 27.86 -2.53
CA VAL A 377 -10.61 28.37 -3.66
C VAL A 377 -10.17 29.76 -3.23
N VAL A 378 -8.95 29.86 -2.69
CA VAL A 378 -8.30 31.17 -2.60
C VAL A 378 -7.92 31.52 -4.04
N TYR A 379 -8.59 32.52 -4.61
CA TYR A 379 -8.21 33.11 -5.89
C TYR A 379 -6.92 33.91 -5.74
#